data_AF-M2PI57-F1
#
_entry.id   AF-M2PI57-F1
#
_cell.length_a   1.000
_cell.length_b   1.000
_cell.length_c   1.000
_cell.angle_alpha   90.00
_cell.angle_beta   90.00
_cell.angle_gamma   90.00
#
_symmetry.space_group_name_H-M   'P 1'
#
loop_
_entity.id
_entity.type
_entity.pdbx_description
1 polymer ?
#
loop_
_entity_poly.entity_id
_entity_poly.type
_entity_poly.pdbx_seq_one_letter_code
_entity_poly.pdbx_strand_id
1 'polypeptide(L)'
;VGVPGAFTGTCSAQVPGYIAAFERFREKGVQNIYVVAVNDVFCMKAWKEQLAPAGTPVHFVADDKGAFVGALGMLFDASPLLGGPRSK
;
A
#
# COMPACT_ATOMS: atom_id res chain seq x y z
N VAL A 1 -0.56 -5.50 -3.60
CA VAL A 1 -0.01 -4.35 -4.34
C VAL A 1 1.05 -3.71 -3.46
N GLY A 2 2.32 -3.74 -3.88
CA GLY A 2 3.39 -3.01 -3.19
C GLY A 2 3.43 -1.56 -3.66
N VAL A 3 3.68 -0.63 -2.76
CA VAL A 3 3.83 0.80 -3.09
C VAL A 3 5.03 1.42 -2.36
N PRO A 4 5.79 2.33 -3.00
CA PRO A 4 6.92 3.01 -2.38
C PRO A 4 6.61 3.77 -1.09
N GLY A 5 5.41 4.31 -0.93
CA GLY A 5 5.04 4.94 0.34
C GLY A 5 3.68 5.59 0.35
N ALA A 6 3.08 5.60 1.54
CA ALA A 6 1.87 6.36 1.83
C ALA A 6 2.07 7.85 1.51
N PHE A 7 0.99 8.52 1.06
CA PHE A 7 0.95 9.95 0.70
C PHE A 7 1.88 10.39 -0.44
N THR A 8 2.61 9.48 -1.10
CA THR A 8 3.39 9.84 -2.30
C THR A 8 2.46 9.99 -3.51
N GLY A 9 2.81 10.89 -4.44
CA GLY A 9 1.92 11.33 -5.53
C GLY A 9 1.36 10.19 -6.38
N THR A 10 2.25 9.38 -6.98
CA THR A 10 1.83 8.26 -7.85
C THR A 10 1.07 7.18 -7.08
N CYS A 11 1.49 6.86 -5.85
CA CYS A 11 0.81 5.83 -5.06
C CYS A 11 -0.62 6.26 -4.69
N SER A 12 -0.78 7.52 -4.31
CA SER A 12 -2.09 8.11 -3.97
C SER A 12 -3.01 8.23 -5.19
N ALA A 13 -2.46 8.29 -6.40
CA ALA A 13 -3.22 8.23 -7.64
C ALA A 13 -3.61 6.80 -8.05
N GLN A 14 -2.78 5.79 -7.78
CA GLN A 14 -3.00 4.41 -8.21
C GLN A 14 -3.91 3.59 -7.29
N VAL A 15 -3.75 3.71 -5.97
CA VAL A 15 -4.51 2.90 -4.99
C VAL A 15 -6.03 3.06 -5.11
N PRO A 16 -6.60 4.25 -5.37
CA PRO A 16 -8.03 4.41 -5.62
C PRO A 16 -8.57 3.53 -6.76
N GLY A 17 -7.75 3.25 -7.78
CA GLY A 17 -8.11 2.35 -8.87
C GLY A 17 -8.36 0.92 -8.41
N TYR A 18 -7.55 0.41 -7.47
CA TYR A 18 -7.76 -0.92 -6.87
C TYR A 18 -8.99 -0.96 -5.97
N ILE A 19 -9.28 0.14 -5.27
CA ILE A 19 -10.50 0.27 -4.45
C ILE A 19 -11.74 0.22 -5.35
N ALA A 20 -11.77 1.02 -6.41
CA ALA A 20 -12.89 1.07 -7.35
C ALA A 20 -13.08 -0.24 -8.13
N ALA A 21 -11.99 -0.95 -8.42
CA ALA A 21 -12.01 -2.20 -9.18
C ALA A 21 -12.17 -3.46 -8.30
N PHE A 22 -12.36 -3.33 -6.99
CA PHE A 22 -12.34 -4.47 -6.06
C PHE A 22 -13.32 -5.59 -6.47
N GLU A 23 -14.56 -5.25 -6.83
CA GLU A 23 -15.56 -6.27 -7.26
C GLU A 23 -15.14 -6.97 -8.56
N ARG A 24 -14.52 -6.26 -9.50
CA ARG A 24 -14.00 -6.87 -10.75
C ARG A 24 -12.86 -7.85 -10.47
N PHE A 25 -12.08 -7.65 -9.40
CA PHE A 25 -11.09 -8.62 -8.95
C PHE A 25 -11.76 -9.82 -8.26
N ARG A 26 -12.81 -9.57 -7.46
CA ARG A 26 -13.59 -10.64 -6.82
C ARG A 26 -14.26 -11.57 -7.82
N GLU A 27 -14.83 -11.02 -8.89
CA GLU A 27 -15.39 -11.80 -10.01
C GLU A 27 -14.37 -12.76 -10.64
N LYS A 28 -13.08 -12.43 -10.54
CA LYS A 28 -11.96 -13.27 -11.02
C LYS A 28 -11.41 -14.22 -9.96
N GLY A 29 -12.07 -14.34 -8.81
CA GLY A 29 -11.66 -15.23 -7.72
C GLY A 29 -10.66 -14.62 -6.72
N VAL A 30 -10.32 -13.33 -6.84
CA VAL A 30 -9.48 -12.65 -5.83
C VAL A 30 -10.31 -12.38 -4.59
N GLN A 31 -9.94 -12.98 -3.46
CA GLN A 31 -10.70 -12.84 -2.21
C GLN A 31 -10.42 -11.52 -1.48
N ASN A 32 -9.17 -11.07 -1.50
CA ASN A 32 -8.72 -9.89 -0.78
C ASN A 32 -7.65 -9.14 -1.59
N ILE A 33 -7.61 -7.82 -1.43
CA ILE A 33 -6.53 -6.97 -1.95
C ILE A 33 -5.81 -6.36 -0.75
N TYR A 34 -4.49 -6.48 -0.71
CA TYR A 34 -3.63 -5.89 0.31
C TYR A 34 -2.71 -4.86 -0.34
N VAL A 35 -2.81 -3.60 0.11
CA VAL A 35 -1.88 -2.50 -0.20
C VAL A 35 -0.82 -2.49 0.89
N VAL A 36 0.42 -2.80 0.53
CA VAL A 36 1.53 -2.95 1.47
C VAL A 36 2.55 -1.84 1.22
N ALA A 37 2.97 -1.17 2.29
CA ALA A 37 4.04 -0.17 2.23
C ALA A 37 4.94 -0.28 3.47
N VAL A 38 6.20 0.15 3.31
CA VAL A 38 7.16 0.25 4.42
C VAL A 38 6.90 1.55 5.17
N ASN A 39 5.73 1.69 5.78
CA ASN A 39 5.32 2.80 6.63
C ASN A 39 4.79 2.22 7.93
N ASP A 40 4.77 3.02 9.00
CA ASP A 40 4.13 2.63 10.25
C ASP A 40 2.60 2.55 10.10
N VAL A 41 1.98 1.91 11.09
CA VAL A 41 0.53 1.67 11.13
C VAL A 41 -0.30 2.96 11.18
N PHE A 42 0.23 4.03 11.79
CA PHE A 42 -0.49 5.29 11.92
C PHE A 42 -0.55 6.01 10.57
N CYS A 43 0.58 6.08 9.86
CA CYS A 43 0.62 6.58 8.49
C CYS A 43 -0.28 5.78 7.55
N MET A 44 -0.22 4.45 7.59
CA MET A 44 -1.05 3.60 6.73
C MET A 44 -2.54 3.74 7.03
N LYS A 45 -2.92 3.88 8.30
CA LYS A 45 -4.30 4.12 8.72
C LYS A 45 -4.81 5.48 8.20
N ALA A 46 -4.09 6.57 8.47
CA ALA A 46 -4.49 7.90 8.04
C ALA A 46 -4.59 8.00 6.51
N TRP A 47 -3.67 7.35 5.80
CA TRP A 47 -3.70 7.31 4.34
C TRP A 47 -4.90 6.55 3.79
N LYS A 48 -5.24 5.40 4.41
CA LYS A 48 -6.47 4.66 4.07
C LYS A 48 -7.72 5.53 4.23
N GLU A 49 -7.84 6.24 5.36
CA GLU A 49 -8.98 7.11 5.65
C GLU A 49 -9.08 8.27 4.64
N GLN A 50 -7.95 8.84 4.22
CA GLN A 50 -7.92 9.86 3.18
C GLN A 50 -8.36 9.32 1.80
N LEU A 51 -7.89 8.14 1.40
CA LEU A 51 -8.19 7.57 0.09
C LEU A 51 -9.59 6.94 -0.01
N ALA A 52 -10.13 6.49 1.12
CA ALA A 52 -11.41 5.81 1.21
C ALA A 52 -12.22 6.32 2.42
N PRO A 53 -12.68 7.58 2.40
CA PRO A 53 -13.39 8.18 3.53
C PRO A 53 -14.72 7.48 3.86
N ALA A 54 -15.34 6.82 2.88
CA ALA A 54 -16.53 5.99 3.06
C ALA A 54 -16.23 4.54 3.47
N GLY A 55 -14.96 4.21 3.71
CA GLY A 55 -14.48 2.84 3.91
C GLY A 55 -14.13 2.13 2.62
N THR A 56 -13.42 1.01 2.74
CA THR A 56 -13.03 0.15 1.62
C THR A 56 -12.79 -1.29 2.08
N PRO A 57 -13.15 -2.30 1.27
CA PRO A 57 -12.81 -3.70 1.52
C PRO A 57 -11.32 -4.01 1.25
N VAL A 58 -10.56 -3.07 0.67
CA VAL A 58 -9.12 -3.21 0.48
C VAL A 58 -8.39 -3.03 1.82
N HIS A 59 -7.45 -3.94 2.09
CA HIS A 59 -6.63 -3.93 3.29
C HIS A 59 -5.38 -3.08 3.09
N PHE A 60 -5.00 -2.30 4.10
CA PHE A 60 -3.78 -1.51 4.12
C PHE A 60 -2.88 -2.09 5.21
N VAL A 61 -1.69 -2.55 4.81
CA VAL A 61 -0.75 -3.27 5.68
C VAL A 61 0.50 -2.42 5.87
N ALA A 62 0.83 -2.17 7.13
CA ALA A 62 2.06 -1.53 7.55
C ALA A 62 3.16 -2.58 7.73
N ASP A 63 4.18 -2.53 6.89
CA ASP A 63 5.42 -3.30 7.04
C ASP A 63 6.52 -2.35 7.52
N ASP A 64 6.35 -1.81 8.73
CA ASP A 64 7.16 -0.72 9.30
C ASP A 64 8.68 -0.98 9.25
N LYS A 65 9.09 -2.24 9.43
CA LYS A 65 10.49 -2.68 9.40
C LYS A 65 10.94 -3.18 8.03
N GLY A 66 10.04 -3.22 7.04
CA GLY A 66 10.33 -3.80 5.73
C GLY A 66 10.62 -5.30 5.76
N ALA A 67 10.22 -6.01 6.82
CA ALA A 67 10.59 -7.40 7.02
C ALA A 67 9.88 -8.31 6.01
N PHE A 68 8.60 -8.04 5.75
CA PHE A 68 7.82 -8.80 4.77
C PHE A 68 8.29 -8.51 3.35
N VAL A 69 8.39 -7.23 2.98
CA VAL A 69 8.84 -6.80 1.65
C VAL A 69 10.29 -7.23 1.40
N GLY A 70 11.13 -7.22 2.44
CA GLY A 70 12.52 -7.67 2.40
C GLY A 70 12.65 -9.16 2.16
N ALA A 71 11.84 -9.99 2.84
CA ALA A 71 11.78 -11.43 2.60
C ALA A 71 11.40 -11.79 1.16
N LEU A 72 10.65 -10.92 0.49
CA LEU A 72 10.27 -11.07 -0.92
C LEU A 72 11.32 -10.56 -1.91
N GLY A 73 12.43 -9.97 -1.45
CA GLY A 73 13.43 -9.34 -2.33
C GLY A 73 12.93 -8.06 -3.01
N MET A 74 11.86 -7.46 -2.48
CA MET A 74 11.15 -6.32 -3.07
C MET A 74 11.50 -4.98 -2.41
N LEU A 75 12.49 -4.95 -1.50
CA LEU A 75 13.02 -3.69 -0.99
C LEU A 75 13.90 -3.00 -2.05
N PHE A 76 13.84 -1.68 -2.09
CA PHE A 76 14.81 -0.84 -2.77
C PHE A 76 15.23 0.32 -1.87
N ASP A 77 16.44 0.83 -2.09
CA ASP A 77 16.90 2.00 -1.37
C ASP A 77 16.21 3.27 -1.90
N ALA A 78 15.35 3.84 -1.06
CA ALA A 78 14.69 5.12 -1.31
C ALA A 78 15.12 6.17 -0.28
N SER A 79 16.20 5.92 0.47
CA SER A 79 16.67 6.78 1.56
C SER A 79 16.84 8.26 1.15
N PRO A 80 17.33 8.59 -0.06
CA PRO A 80 17.48 9.99 -0.49
C PRO A 80 16.17 10.78 -0.61
N LEU A 81 15.04 10.10 -0.84
CA LEU A 81 13.74 10.74 -1.08
C LEU A 81 12.75 10.50 0.05
N LEU A 82 12.81 9.32 0.68
CA LEU A 82 11.81 8.83 1.62
C LEU A 82 12.43 8.42 2.97
N GLY A 83 13.71 8.70 3.22
CA GLY A 83 14.33 8.51 4.54
C GLY A 83 14.58 7.06 4.98
N GLY A 84 14.34 6.08 4.10
CA GLY A 84 14.73 4.69 4.31
C GLY A 84 14.37 3.79 3.11
N PRO A 85 14.71 2.49 3.18
CA PRO A 85 14.29 1.50 2.18
C PRO A 85 12.77 1.39 2.08
N ARG A 86 12.26 1.15 0.86
CA ARG A 86 10.82 1.09 0.57
C ARG A 86 10.45 -0.10 -0.30
N SER A 87 9.15 -0.40 -0.40
CA SER A 87 8.64 -1.44 -1.32
C SER A 87 8.69 -0.95 -2.75
N LYS A 88 9.26 -1.79 -3.62
CA LYS A 88 9.06 -1.68 -5.07
C LYS A 88 7.57 -1.75 -5.42
#